data_AF-A0A1M7YK47-F1
#
_entry.id   AF-A0A1M7YK47-F1
#
_cell.length_a   1.000
_cell.length_b   1.000
_cell.length_c   1.000
_cell.angle_alpha   90.00
_cell.angle_beta   90.00
_cell.angle_gamma   90.00
#
_symmetry.space_group_name_H-M   'P 1'
#
loop_
_entity.id
_entity.type
_entity.pdbx_description
1 polymer ?
#
loop_
_entity_poly.entity_id
_entity_poly.type
_entity_poly.pdbx_seq_one_letter_code
_entity_poly.pdbx_strand_id
1 'polypeptide(L)'
;MDTYQENFEKYQALKTYAARTGISVTALRKLADREFRNHLIQLHGDGSPLSEITGYLSAFYDLDISPQHLRKLLKITGGDTWNAAILNYRQYRHVRRQEKLISAIGD
;
A
#
# COMPACT_ATOMS: atom_id res chain seq x y z
N MET A 1 14.52 26.70 17.03
CA MET A 1 13.69 25.96 18.02
C MET A 1 12.59 25.15 17.31
N ASP A 2 12.66 25.03 15.98
CA ASP A 2 11.54 24.59 15.13
C ASP A 2 11.44 23.07 14.92
N THR A 3 12.52 22.33 15.17
CA THR A 3 12.56 20.87 14.97
C THR A 3 11.69 20.09 15.95
N TYR A 4 11.53 20.57 17.19
CA TYR A 4 10.67 19.90 18.17
C TYR A 4 9.18 20.05 17.85
N GLN A 5 8.77 21.26 17.45
CA GLN A 5 7.39 21.56 17.09
C GLN A 5 6.96 20.77 15.84
N GLU A 6 7.78 20.78 14.79
CA GLU A 6 7.51 20.00 13.57
C GLU A 6 7.43 18.49 13.84
N ASN A 7 8.31 17.96 14.70
CA ASN A 7 8.30 16.55 15.06
C ASN A 7 7.04 16.17 15.87
N PHE A 8 6.55 17.08 16.71
CA PHE A 8 5.33 16.89 17.47
C PHE A 8 4.09 16.91 16.58
N GLU A 9 3.99 17.84 15.64
CA GLU A 9 2.89 17.91 14.67
C GLU A 9 2.86 16.68 13.76
N LYS A 10 4.02 16.25 13.26
CA LYS A 10 4.15 14.98 12.51
C LYS A 10 3.69 13.79 13.36
N TYR A 11 4.06 13.75 14.63
CA TYR A 11 3.63 12.69 15.54
C TYR A 11 2.10 12.72 15.77
N GLN A 12 1.48 13.88 15.96
CA GLN A 12 0.03 13.99 16.10
C GLN A 12 -0.71 13.51 14.84
N ALA A 13 -0.22 13.87 13.65
CA ALA A 13 -0.77 13.39 12.39
C ALA A 13 -0.69 11.86 12.31
N LEU A 14 0.47 11.27 12.61
CA LEU A 14 0.66 9.82 12.62
C LEU A 14 -0.23 9.12 13.67
N LYS A 15 -0.43 9.71 14.84
CA LYS A 15 -1.35 9.20 15.87
C LYS A 15 -2.79 9.17 15.38
N THR A 16 -3.21 10.20 14.64
CA THR A 16 -4.54 10.25 14.01
C THR A 16 -4.70 9.16 12.96
N TYR A 17 -3.68 8.93 12.13
CA TYR A 17 -3.68 7.84 11.16
C TYR A 17 -3.67 6.47 11.82
N ALA A 18 -2.93 6.29 12.92
CA ALA A 18 -2.91 5.05 13.69
C ALA A 18 -4.32 4.69 14.18
N ALA A 19 -5.04 5.66 14.77
CA ALA A 19 -6.41 5.46 15.21
C ALA A 19 -7.38 5.09 14.08
N ARG A 20 -7.19 5.66 12.87
CA ARG A 20 -8.07 5.41 11.71
C ARG A 20 -7.78 4.09 11.00
N THR A 21 -6.54 3.63 11.04
CA THR A 21 -6.08 2.46 10.26
C THR A 21 -5.90 1.20 11.09
N GLY A 22 -5.73 1.34 12.41
CA GLY A 22 -5.32 0.25 13.31
C GLY A 22 -3.84 -0.10 13.22
N ILE A 23 -3.02 0.72 12.53
CA ILE A 23 -1.58 0.51 12.35
C ILE A 23 -0.81 1.25 13.44
N SER A 24 0.26 0.66 13.96
CA SER A 24 1.09 1.31 14.97
C SER A 24 1.77 2.57 14.42
N VAL A 25 1.99 3.58 15.28
CA VAL A 25 2.70 4.82 14.89
C VAL A 25 4.11 4.51 14.38
N THR A 26 4.77 3.50 14.95
CA THR A 26 6.10 3.04 14.53
C THR A 26 6.08 2.53 13.08
N ALA A 27 5.08 1.73 12.72
CA ALA A 27 4.91 1.25 11.35
C ALA A 27 4.56 2.40 10.39
N LEU A 28 3.68 3.30 10.81
CA LEU A 28 3.33 4.49 10.03
C LEU A 28 4.50 5.45 9.83
N ARG A 29 5.47 5.52 10.75
CA ARG A 29 6.71 6.29 10.53
C ARG A 29 7.52 5.75 9.36
N LYS A 30 7.69 4.42 9.27
CA LYS A 30 8.37 3.78 8.12
C LYS A 30 7.60 4.00 6.82
N LEU A 31 6.27 4.07 6.90
CA LEU A 31 5.36 4.35 5.78
C LEU A 31 5.05 5.85 5.59
N ALA A 32 5.69 6.74 6.34
CA ALA A 32 5.44 8.20 6.26
C ALA A 32 6.08 8.81 5.01
N ASP A 33 7.08 8.13 4.43
CA ASP A 33 7.69 8.53 3.18
C ASP A 33 6.70 8.42 2.01
N ARG A 34 6.62 9.49 1.20
CA ARG A 34 5.67 9.59 0.09
C ARG A 34 6.07 8.73 -1.09
N GLU A 35 7.37 8.70 -1.43
CA GLU A 35 7.87 7.93 -2.57
C GLU A 35 7.71 6.43 -2.32
N PHE A 36 8.02 5.99 -1.10
CA PHE A 36 7.81 4.63 -0.68
C PHE A 36 6.34 4.21 -0.78
N ARG A 37 5.40 5.02 -0.29
CA ARG A 37 3.96 4.72 -0.46
C ARG A 37 3.55 4.66 -1.92
N ASN A 38 4.03 5.57 -2.75
CA ASN A 38 3.75 5.56 -4.18
C ASN A 38 4.29 4.29 -4.85
N HIS A 39 5.47 3.82 -4.45
CA HIS A 39 6.01 2.56 -4.92
C HIS A 39 5.10 1.37 -4.56
N LEU A 40 4.59 1.30 -3.31
CA LEU A 40 3.63 0.26 -2.93
C LEU A 40 2.32 0.33 -3.73
N ILE A 41 1.83 1.54 -4.03
CA ILE A 41 0.66 1.75 -4.89
C ILE A 41 0.94 1.27 -6.32
N GLN A 42 2.11 1.59 -6.87
CA GLN A 42 2.52 1.17 -8.19
C GLN A 42 2.65 -0.36 -8.28
N LEU A 43 3.32 -1.01 -7.33
CA LEU A 43 3.41 -2.47 -7.26
C LEU A 43 2.03 -3.13 -7.32
N HIS A 44 1.05 -2.55 -6.62
CA HIS A 44 -0.32 -3.04 -6.68
C HIS A 44 -0.93 -2.85 -8.08
N GLY A 45 -0.77 -1.67 -8.66
CA GLY A 45 -1.25 -1.37 -10.03
C GLY A 45 -0.65 -2.27 -11.09
N ASP A 46 0.61 -2.68 -10.92
CA ASP A 46 1.36 -3.53 -11.84
C ASP A 46 1.01 -5.03 -11.70
N GLY A 47 0.08 -5.38 -10.83
CA GLY A 47 -0.45 -6.74 -10.71
C GLY A 47 -0.08 -7.47 -9.42
N SER A 48 0.69 -6.85 -8.51
CA SER A 48 1.06 -7.49 -7.24
C SER A 48 -0.14 -7.46 -6.27
N PRO A 49 -0.59 -8.61 -5.75
CA PRO A 49 -1.62 -8.62 -4.73
C PRO A 49 -1.10 -8.02 -3.43
N LEU A 50 -1.98 -7.41 -2.65
CA LEU A 50 -1.61 -6.79 -1.36
C LEU A 50 -0.94 -7.78 -0.40
N SER A 51 -1.26 -9.08 -0.47
CA SER A 51 -0.61 -10.12 0.33
C SER A 51 0.88 -10.26 0.04
N GLU A 52 1.29 -10.14 -1.22
CA GLU A 52 2.71 -10.19 -1.61
C GLU A 52 3.42 -8.90 -1.16
N ILE A 53 2.74 -7.75 -1.30
CA ILE A 53 3.29 -6.47 -0.84
C ILE A 53 3.49 -6.48 0.68
N THR A 54 2.53 -7.02 1.46
CA THR A 54 2.70 -7.16 2.91
C THR A 54 3.82 -8.16 3.27
N GLY A 55 4.00 -9.22 2.48
CA GLY A 55 5.14 -10.13 2.64
C GLY A 55 6.48 -9.44 2.41
N TYR A 56 6.57 -8.60 1.38
CA TYR A 56 7.74 -7.75 1.12
C TYR A 56 8.01 -6.76 2.27
N LEU A 57 6.98 -6.09 2.78
CA LEU A 57 7.10 -5.17 3.92
C LEU A 57 7.61 -5.88 5.19
N SER A 58 7.10 -7.08 5.46
CA SER A 58 7.56 -7.89 6.59
C SER A 58 9.03 -8.30 6.41
N ALA A 59 9.39 -8.84 5.24
CA ALA A 59 10.72 -9.39 4.98
C ALA A 59 11.84 -8.34 4.95
N PHE A 60 11.60 -7.16 4.38
CA PHE A 60 12.64 -6.16 4.16
C PHE A 60 12.59 -4.97 5.11
N TYR A 61 11.43 -4.70 5.71
CA TYR A 61 11.23 -3.53 6.55
C TYR A 61 10.80 -3.86 7.98
N ASP A 62 10.66 -5.14 8.33
CA ASP A 62 10.15 -5.57 9.65
C ASP A 62 8.85 -4.84 10.00
N LEU A 63 7.92 -4.89 9.04
CA LEU A 63 6.61 -4.26 9.10
C LEU A 63 5.54 -5.33 8.98
N ASP A 64 5.05 -5.79 10.13
CA ASP A 64 3.93 -6.73 10.17
C ASP A 64 2.59 -5.96 10.07
N ILE A 65 2.04 -5.93 8.86
CA ILE A 65 0.80 -5.22 8.53
C ILE A 65 -0.08 -6.13 7.68
N SER A 66 -1.34 -6.28 8.07
CA SER A 66 -2.30 -7.07 7.28
C SER A 66 -2.62 -6.39 5.93
N PRO A 67 -2.97 -7.15 4.88
CA PRO A 67 -3.39 -6.57 3.60
C PRO A 67 -4.57 -5.60 3.73
N GLN A 68 -5.47 -5.84 4.69
CA GLN A 68 -6.62 -4.98 4.96
C GLN A 68 -6.19 -3.64 5.55
N HIS A 69 -5.21 -3.64 6.47
CA HIS A 69 -4.63 -2.43 7.03
C HIS A 69 -3.86 -1.65 5.97
N LEU A 70 -3.05 -2.33 5.16
CA LEU A 70 -2.33 -1.70 4.06
C LEU A 70 -3.29 -1.03 3.06
N ARG A 71 -4.37 -1.73 2.67
CA ARG A 71 -5.42 -1.16 1.83
C ARG A 71 -6.03 0.11 2.42
N LYS A 72 -6.38 0.09 3.71
CA LYS A 72 -6.96 1.26 4.40
C LYS A 72 -5.98 2.43 4.37
N LEU A 73 -4.72 2.18 4.67
CA LEU A 73 -3.66 3.19 4.64
C LEU A 73 -3.54 3.81 3.24
N LEU A 74 -3.30 2.99 2.21
CA LEU A 74 -3.11 3.47 0.84
C LEU A 74 -4.34 4.20 0.30
N LYS A 75 -5.56 3.81 0.72
CA LYS A 75 -6.78 4.55 0.40
C LYS A 75 -6.80 5.95 1.02
N ILE A 76 -6.40 6.08 2.29
CA ILE A 76 -6.38 7.36 2.99
C ILE A 76 -5.28 8.27 2.45
N THR A 77 -4.09 7.72 2.15
CA THR A 77 -2.91 8.51 1.79
C THR A 77 -2.70 8.67 0.29
N GLY A 78 -3.28 7.79 -0.54
CA GLY A 78 -3.03 7.72 -1.97
C GLY A 78 -4.10 8.40 -2.84
N GLY A 79 -5.30 8.64 -2.33
CA GLY A 79 -6.37 9.34 -3.07
C GLY A 79 -6.57 8.78 -4.49
N ASP A 80 -6.46 9.63 -5.50
CA ASP A 80 -6.66 9.27 -6.91
C ASP A 80 -5.62 8.28 -7.44
N THR A 81 -4.37 8.37 -6.99
CA THR A 81 -3.32 7.43 -7.42
C THR A 81 -3.64 6.00 -6.99
N TRP A 82 -4.20 5.83 -5.80
CA TRP A 82 -4.66 4.53 -5.31
C TRP A 82 -5.88 4.02 -6.09
N ASN A 83 -6.81 4.90 -6.46
CA ASN A 83 -7.96 4.53 -7.27
C ASN A 83 -7.53 4.06 -8.66
N ALA A 84 -6.58 4.76 -9.30
CA ALA A 84 -6.00 4.34 -10.57
C ALA A 84 -5.30 2.98 -10.48
N ALA A 85 -4.49 2.76 -9.45
CA ALA A 85 -3.83 1.48 -9.22
C ALA A 85 -4.82 0.31 -9.05
N ILE A 86 -5.93 0.51 -8.34
CA ILE A 86 -6.98 -0.53 -8.23
C ILE A 86 -7.56 -0.88 -9.59
N LEU A 87 -7.82 0.12 -10.44
CA LEU A 87 -8.37 -0.11 -11.78
C LEU A 87 -7.37 -0.89 -12.63
N ASN A 88 -6.10 -0.48 -12.63
CA ASN A 88 -5.03 -1.15 -13.36
C ASN A 88 -4.85 -2.60 -12.89
N TYR A 89 -4.84 -2.86 -11.58
CA TYR A 89 -4.76 -4.21 -11.02
C TYR A 89 -5.93 -5.10 -11.51
N ARG A 90 -7.15 -4.57 -11.54
CA ARG A 90 -8.32 -5.31 -12.04
C ARG A 90 -8.19 -5.64 -13.52
N GLN A 91 -7.71 -4.70 -14.34
CA GLN A 91 -7.46 -4.92 -15.76
C GLN A 91 -6.36 -5.97 -15.95
N TYR A 92 -5.23 -5.86 -15.25
CA TYR A 92 -4.15 -6.85 -15.26
C TYR A 92 -4.67 -8.27 -14.96
N ARG A 93 -5.47 -8.41 -13.89
CA ARG A 93 -6.08 -9.69 -13.50
C ARG A 93 -7.04 -10.24 -14.55
N HIS A 94 -7.79 -9.36 -15.22
CA HIS A 94 -8.70 -9.74 -16.28
C HIS A 94 -7.95 -10.26 -17.51
N VAL A 95 -6.94 -9.53 -17.98
CA VAL A 95 -6.10 -9.92 -19.11
C VAL A 95 -5.40 -11.26 -18.83
N ARG A 96 -4.75 -11.40 -17.67
CA ARG A 96 -4.11 -12.66 -17.26
C ARG A 96 -5.08 -13.84 -17.21
N ARG A 97 -6.33 -13.61 -16.81
CA ARG A 97 -7.36 -14.66 -16.81
C ARG A 97 -7.72 -15.07 -18.24
N GLN A 98 -7.87 -14.11 -19.14
CA GLN A 98 -8.15 -14.38 -20.56
C GLN A 98 -7.00 -15.13 -21.24
N GLU A 99 -5.74 -14.72 -21.01
CA GLU A 99 -4.56 -15.42 -21.52
C GLU A 99 -4.54 -16.89 -21.11
N LYS A 100 -4.80 -17.17 -19.82
CA LYS A 100 -4.87 -18.56 -19.32
C LYS A 100 -5.98 -19.38 -19.97
N LEU A 101 -7.15 -18.76 -20.23
CA LEU A 101 -8.26 -19.43 -20.90
C LEU A 101 -7.93 -19.75 -22.37
N ILE A 102 -7.30 -18.82 -23.08
CA ILE A 102 -6.88 -19.03 -24.48
C ILE A 102 -5.83 -20.14 -24.56
N SER A 103 -4.83 -20.11 -23.66
CA SER A 103 -3.81 -21.16 -23.59
C SER A 103 -4.41 -22.54 -23.33
N ALA A 104 -5.44 -22.64 -22.48
CA ALA A 104 -6.08 -23.91 -22.15
C ALA A 104 -7.03 -24.46 -23.21
N ILE A 105 -7.40 -23.66 -24.22
CA ILE A 105 -8.24 -24.07 -25.37
C ILE A 105 -7.37 -24.41 -26.59
N GLY A 106 -6.16 -23.84 -26.67
CA GLY A 106 -5.21 -24.07 -27.76
C GLY A 106 -4.31 -25.30 -27.61
N ASP A 107 -4.30 -25.93 -26.41
CA ASP A 107 -3.72 -27.24 -26.12
C ASP A 107 -4.81 -28.33 -26.16
#